data_AF-A0A7X2LRB3-F1
#
_entry.id   AF-A0A7X2LRB3-F1
#
_cell.length_a   1.000
_cell.length_b   1.000
_cell.length_c   1.000
_cell.angle_alpha   90.00
_cell.angle_beta   90.00
_cell.angle_gamma   90.00
#
_symmetry.space_group_name_H-M   'P 1'
#
loop_
_entity.id
_entity.type
_entity.pdbx_description
1 polymer ?
#
loop_
_entity_poly.entity_id
_entity_poly.type
_entity_poly.pdbx_seq_one_letter_code
_entity_poly.pdbx_strand_id
1 'polypeptide(L)'
;MAILTSSGRAAVAASIKAMPLHLAWGAGLPAWDATPEPEPVLATALQSEIGRRELTQSLFCVPDPNGEVIVPTGRFSISNEPTNNLYLRFNFDFADAAASDIREVGVFVGTVVKPGLPAGQKYFTLSELAQRGQLLALERLPKFTRNAAVRQTFEFVITF
;
A
#
# COMPACT_ATOMS: atom_id res chain seq x y z
N MET A 1 -2.01 -26.61 21.87
CA MET A 1 -2.41 -25.67 20.81
C MET A 1 -1.20 -24.84 20.44
N ALA A 2 -0.83 -24.78 19.16
CA ALA A 2 0.26 -23.91 18.71
C ALA A 2 -0.27 -22.47 18.53
N ILE A 3 0.56 -21.47 18.84
CA ILE A 3 0.29 -20.05 18.58
C ILE A 3 1.43 -19.46 17.75
N LEU A 4 1.15 -18.40 16.99
CA LEU A 4 2.22 -17.61 16.38
C LEU A 4 2.89 -16.76 17.48
N THR A 5 4.19 -16.91 17.66
CA THR A 5 4.96 -16.14 18.64
C THR A 5 5.22 -14.72 18.15
N SER A 6 5.60 -13.81 19.05
CA SER A 6 6.02 -12.46 18.64
C SER A 6 7.21 -12.48 17.69
N SER A 7 8.17 -13.39 17.89
CA SER A 7 9.28 -13.60 16.95
C SER A 7 8.80 -14.13 15.60
N GLY A 8 7.80 -15.01 15.58
CA GLY A 8 7.17 -15.50 14.35
C GLY A 8 6.50 -14.38 13.56
N ARG A 9 5.74 -13.50 14.22
CA ARG A 9 5.12 -12.32 13.60
C ARG A 9 6.16 -11.35 13.05
N ALA A 10 7.24 -11.10 13.79
CA ALA A 10 8.36 -10.28 13.31
C ALA A 10 9.04 -10.88 12.06
N ALA A 11 9.19 -12.22 12.01
CA ALA A 11 9.72 -12.91 10.84
C ALA A 11 8.79 -12.81 9.61
N VAL A 12 7.47 -12.83 9.82
CA VAL A 12 6.48 -12.57 8.75
C VAL A 12 6.62 -11.15 8.22
N ALA A 13 6.64 -10.14 9.11
CA ALA A 13 6.83 -8.75 8.71
C ALA A 13 8.14 -8.54 7.93
N ALA A 14 9.25 -9.16 8.38
CA ALA A 14 10.53 -9.10 7.69
C ALA A 14 10.48 -9.75 6.30
N SER A 15 9.75 -10.86 6.16
CA SER A 15 9.56 -11.54 4.88
C SER A 15 8.76 -10.67 3.90
N ILE A 16 7.69 -10.01 4.35
CA ILE A 16 6.91 -9.06 3.55
C ILE A 16 7.77 -7.86 3.14
N LYS A 17 8.55 -7.29 4.06
CA LYS A 17 9.46 -6.17 3.80
C LYS A 17 10.51 -6.48 2.72
N ALA A 18 10.94 -7.74 2.60
CA ALA A 18 11.94 -8.18 1.63
C ALA A 18 11.39 -8.40 0.21
N MET A 19 10.06 -8.45 0.04
CA MET A 19 9.42 -8.63 -1.26
C MET A 19 9.15 -7.30 -1.96
N PRO A 20 8.98 -7.30 -3.30
CA PRO A 20 8.49 -6.13 -4.03
C PRO A 20 7.12 -5.69 -3.50
N LEU A 21 7.04 -4.44 -3.06
CA LEU A 21 5.82 -3.84 -2.51
C LEU A 21 5.37 -2.67 -3.40
N HIS A 22 4.08 -2.62 -3.69
CA HIS A 22 3.48 -1.53 -4.45
C HIS A 22 2.17 -1.08 -3.80
N LEU A 23 1.82 0.20 -3.94
CA LEU A 23 0.47 0.68 -3.67
C LEU A 23 -0.26 0.89 -4.99
N ALA A 24 -1.41 0.25 -5.14
CA ALA A 24 -2.30 0.42 -6.27
C ALA A 24 -3.37 1.47 -5.97
N TRP A 25 -3.82 2.16 -7.01
CA TRP A 25 -5.04 2.95 -6.99
C TRP A 25 -6.15 2.25 -7.77
N GLY A 26 -7.36 2.29 -7.22
CA GLY A 26 -8.58 1.84 -7.86
C GLY A 26 -9.57 2.99 -8.03
N ALA A 27 -10.22 3.03 -9.19
CA ALA A 27 -11.32 3.98 -9.42
C ALA A 27 -12.55 3.64 -8.58
N GLY A 28 -12.65 2.40 -8.08
CA GLY A 28 -13.78 1.92 -7.31
C GLY A 28 -15.07 1.90 -8.12
N LEU A 29 -16.19 1.92 -7.40
CA LEU A 29 -17.52 2.08 -7.99
C LEU A 29 -18.06 3.49 -7.66
N PRO A 30 -18.59 4.25 -8.64
CA PRO A 30 -19.18 5.57 -8.38
C PRO A 30 -20.31 5.58 -7.34
N ALA A 31 -21.01 4.45 -7.17
CA ALA A 31 -22.05 4.30 -6.15
C ALA A 31 -21.55 4.53 -4.71
N TRP A 32 -20.26 4.27 -4.45
CA TRP A 32 -19.66 4.46 -3.13
C TRP A 32 -19.61 5.92 -2.68
N ASP A 33 -19.69 6.87 -3.62
CA ASP A 33 -19.70 8.31 -3.29
C ASP A 33 -20.96 8.70 -2.51
N ALA A 34 -22.10 8.07 -2.84
CA ALA A 34 -23.37 8.30 -2.18
C ALA A 34 -23.61 7.34 -1.01
N THR A 35 -23.10 6.12 -1.11
CA THR A 35 -23.27 5.09 -0.09
C THR A 35 -21.94 4.39 0.13
N PRO A 36 -21.12 4.87 1.08
CA PRO A 36 -19.86 4.23 1.40
C PRO A 36 -20.08 2.77 1.77
N GLU A 37 -19.27 1.90 1.19
CA GLU A 37 -19.30 0.47 1.45
C GLU A 37 -18.01 0.03 2.14
N PRO A 38 -18.07 -0.87 3.13
CA PRO A 38 -16.89 -1.33 3.84
C PRO A 38 -15.97 -2.18 2.95
N GLU A 39 -14.71 -2.28 3.34
CA GLU A 39 -13.71 -3.11 2.68
C GLU A 39 -14.05 -4.60 2.82
N PRO A 40 -14.14 -5.37 1.71
CA PRO A 40 -14.40 -6.79 1.78
C PRO A 40 -13.15 -7.58 2.20
N VAL A 41 -13.24 -8.35 3.28
CA VAL A 41 -12.13 -9.19 3.81
C VAL A 41 -11.62 -10.23 2.81
N LEU A 42 -12.47 -10.68 1.89
CA LEU A 42 -12.13 -11.67 0.86
C LEU A 42 -11.62 -11.06 -0.46
N ALA A 43 -11.44 -9.73 -0.53
CA ALA A 43 -10.90 -9.12 -1.74
C ALA A 43 -9.49 -9.62 -2.04
N THR A 44 -9.26 -9.88 -3.33
CA THR A 44 -7.95 -10.25 -3.87
C THR A 44 -7.44 -9.22 -4.88
N ALA A 45 -8.24 -8.19 -5.20
CA ALA A 45 -7.95 -7.13 -6.16
C ALA A 45 -8.79 -5.87 -5.84
N LEU A 46 -8.40 -4.73 -6.41
CA LEU A 46 -9.19 -3.50 -6.41
C LEU A 46 -10.26 -3.53 -7.50
N GLN A 47 -11.34 -2.79 -7.31
CA GLN A 47 -12.30 -2.50 -8.36
C GLN A 47 -11.73 -1.43 -9.30
N SER A 48 -11.70 -1.75 -10.60
CA SER A 48 -11.20 -0.85 -11.63
C SER A 48 -9.81 -0.29 -11.31
N GLU A 49 -8.86 -1.19 -11.03
CA GLU A 49 -7.47 -0.83 -10.74
C GLU A 49 -6.86 -0.03 -11.90
N ILE A 50 -6.23 1.10 -11.58
CA ILE A 50 -5.67 2.07 -12.54
C ILE A 50 -4.17 1.79 -12.77
N GLY A 51 -3.45 1.55 -11.69
CA GLY A 51 -2.01 1.28 -11.71
C GLY A 51 -1.41 1.33 -10.32
N ARG A 52 -0.10 1.08 -10.26
CA ARG A 52 0.63 0.82 -9.01
C ARG A 52 1.92 1.59 -8.94
N ARG A 53 2.21 2.16 -7.78
CA ARG A 53 3.47 2.81 -7.46
C ARG A 53 4.33 1.91 -6.58
N GLU A 54 5.59 1.74 -6.97
CA GLU A 54 6.60 1.06 -6.15
C GLU A 54 6.76 1.77 -4.79
N LEU A 55 6.97 0.97 -3.74
CA LEU A 55 7.28 1.42 -2.39
C LEU A 55 8.39 2.48 -2.37
N THR A 56 8.19 3.56 -1.61
CA THR A 56 9.21 4.60 -1.40
C THR A 56 10.07 4.32 -0.18
N GLN A 57 9.48 3.83 0.91
CA GLN A 57 10.22 3.49 2.13
C GLN A 57 9.47 2.42 2.92
N SER A 58 10.20 1.47 3.50
CA SER A 58 9.67 0.57 4.53
C SER A 58 10.61 0.50 5.73
N LEU A 59 10.05 0.56 6.94
CA LEU A 59 10.80 0.50 8.20
C LEU A 59 10.02 -0.35 9.21
N PHE A 60 10.72 -1.03 10.11
CA PHE A 60 10.04 -1.59 11.29
C PHE A 60 9.71 -0.47 12.26
N CYS A 61 8.68 -0.67 13.07
CA CYS A 61 8.31 0.30 14.10
C CYS A 61 7.69 -0.36 15.34
N VAL A 62 7.57 0.41 16.41
CA VAL A 62 6.89 0.01 17.66
C VAL A 62 5.88 1.08 18.05
N PRO A 63 4.72 0.73 18.64
CA PRO A 63 3.79 1.70 19.19
C PRO A 63 4.49 2.62 20.20
N ASP A 64 4.32 3.92 20.04
CA ASP A 64 4.90 4.94 20.90
C ASP A 64 3.98 6.17 20.89
N PRO A 65 3.35 6.54 22.03
CA PRO A 65 2.51 7.73 22.13
C PRO A 65 3.20 9.05 21.74
N ASN A 66 4.54 9.09 21.79
CA ASN A 66 5.34 10.25 21.41
C ASN A 66 6.05 10.08 20.05
N GLY A 67 5.78 8.97 19.35
CA GLY A 67 6.42 8.65 18.08
C GLY A 67 6.10 9.65 16.97
N GLU A 68 7.04 9.76 16.02
CA GLU A 68 6.97 10.68 14.88
C GLU A 68 6.14 10.10 13.71
N VAL A 69 6.03 8.77 13.61
CA VAL A 69 5.15 8.15 12.62
C VAL A 69 3.72 8.22 13.14
N ILE A 70 2.87 8.96 12.44
CA ILE A 70 1.46 9.15 12.80
C ILE A 70 0.60 8.58 11.68
N VAL A 71 -0.18 7.55 12.00
CA VAL A 71 -1.17 6.96 11.11
C VAL A 71 -2.52 6.85 11.85
N PRO A 72 -3.66 6.62 11.16
CA PRO A 72 -4.96 6.55 11.83
C PRO A 72 -5.04 5.53 12.98
N THR A 73 -4.23 4.47 12.94
CA THR A 73 -4.19 3.42 13.98
C THR A 73 -3.34 3.78 15.20
N GLY A 74 -2.57 4.88 15.17
CA GLY A 74 -1.79 5.33 16.30
C GLY A 74 -0.47 5.99 15.94
N ARG A 75 0.39 6.14 16.96
CA ARG A 75 1.72 6.73 16.84
C ARG A 75 2.78 5.66 17.06
N PHE A 76 3.86 5.76 16.29
CA PHE A 76 4.93 4.77 16.27
C PHE A 76 6.31 5.42 16.20
N SER A 77 7.29 4.76 16.80
CA SER A 77 8.72 5.08 16.68
C SER A 77 9.41 4.03 15.83
N ILE A 78 10.37 4.45 15.00
CA ILE A 78 11.12 3.56 14.11
C ILE A 78 11.98 2.59 14.93
N SER A 79 12.05 1.34 14.46
CA SER A 79 12.90 0.28 15.03
C SER A 79 13.92 -0.19 13.98
N ASN A 80 15.16 -0.38 14.42
CA ASN A 80 16.21 -1.02 13.61
C ASN A 80 16.15 -2.55 13.68
N GLU A 81 15.48 -3.09 14.69
CA GLU A 81 15.24 -4.53 14.83
C GLU A 81 13.89 -4.92 14.24
N PRO A 82 13.75 -6.13 13.66
CA PRO A 82 12.47 -6.65 13.19
C PRO A 82 11.41 -6.65 14.28
N THR A 83 10.25 -6.08 13.97
CA THR A 83 9.05 -6.10 14.82
C THR A 83 7.88 -6.66 14.01
N ASN A 84 6.73 -6.87 14.66
CA ASN A 84 5.51 -7.25 13.95
C ASN A 84 4.79 -6.07 13.29
N ASN A 85 5.33 -4.84 13.35
CA ASN A 85 4.75 -3.68 12.70
C ASN A 85 5.66 -3.19 11.57
N LEU A 86 5.10 -3.03 10.38
CA LEU A 86 5.80 -2.58 9.20
C LEU A 86 5.21 -1.25 8.74
N TYR A 87 5.99 -0.18 8.88
CA TYR A 87 5.69 1.12 8.29
C TYR A 87 6.00 1.08 6.79
N LEU A 88 5.07 1.58 5.97
CA LEU A 88 5.18 1.68 4.53
C LEU A 88 4.82 3.10 4.08
N ARG A 89 5.67 3.71 3.26
CA ARG A 89 5.42 5.00 2.61
C ARG A 89 5.48 4.87 1.10
N PHE A 90 4.51 5.49 0.43
CA PHE A 90 4.40 5.55 -1.02
C PHE A 90 4.21 7.00 -1.46
N ASN A 91 5.14 7.50 -2.27
CA ASN A 91 5.09 8.85 -2.82
C ASN A 91 4.79 8.76 -4.32
N PHE A 92 3.56 9.05 -4.70
CA PHE A 92 3.17 9.16 -6.10
C PHE A 92 3.73 10.45 -6.69
N ASP A 93 4.13 10.37 -7.95
CA ASP A 93 4.61 11.51 -8.71
C ASP A 93 3.45 12.28 -9.36
N PHE A 94 3.75 13.45 -9.90
CA PHE A 94 2.77 14.36 -10.47
C PHE A 94 1.96 13.74 -11.62
N ALA A 95 2.61 12.97 -12.49
CA ALA A 95 1.97 12.35 -13.65
C ALA A 95 1.22 11.05 -13.32
N ASP A 96 1.44 10.46 -12.15
CA ASP A 96 0.84 9.18 -11.78
C ASP A 96 -0.69 9.31 -11.70
N ALA A 97 -1.37 8.55 -12.57
CA ALA A 97 -2.82 8.52 -12.73
C ALA A 97 -3.47 9.92 -12.82
N ALA A 98 -2.81 10.88 -13.48
CA ALA A 98 -3.32 12.25 -13.59
C ALA A 98 -4.79 12.29 -14.07
N ALA A 99 -5.59 13.16 -13.44
CA ALA A 99 -7.03 13.33 -13.67
C ALA A 99 -7.92 12.09 -13.37
N SER A 100 -7.37 11.00 -12.84
CA SER A 100 -8.17 9.85 -12.43
C SER A 100 -8.91 10.11 -11.13
N ASP A 101 -10.15 9.62 -11.03
CA ASP A 101 -10.89 9.55 -9.78
C ASP A 101 -10.45 8.31 -9.00
N ILE A 102 -10.04 8.50 -7.75
CA ILE A 102 -9.57 7.43 -6.86
C ILE A 102 -10.57 7.25 -5.73
N ARG A 103 -10.93 5.99 -5.43
CA ARG A 103 -11.83 5.62 -4.32
C ARG A 103 -11.30 4.50 -3.44
N GLU A 104 -10.24 3.83 -3.87
CA GLU A 104 -9.61 2.80 -3.05
C GLU A 104 -8.12 2.69 -3.35
N VAL A 105 -7.39 2.22 -2.35
CA VAL A 105 -5.96 1.92 -2.41
C VAL A 105 -5.72 0.50 -1.95
N GLY A 106 -4.70 -0.16 -2.51
CA GLY A 106 -4.33 -1.51 -2.11
C GLY A 106 -2.82 -1.71 -2.03
N VAL A 107 -2.32 -2.22 -0.92
CA VAL A 107 -0.92 -2.64 -0.80
C VAL A 107 -0.80 -4.04 -1.39
N PHE A 108 0.04 -4.19 -2.41
CA PHE A 108 0.34 -5.47 -3.04
C PHE A 108 1.77 -5.91 -2.76
N VAL A 109 1.95 -7.19 -2.44
CA VAL A 109 3.24 -7.82 -2.18
C VAL A 109 3.56 -8.85 -3.27
N GLY A 110 4.83 -8.91 -3.68
CA GLY A 110 5.30 -9.87 -4.69
C GLY A 110 4.84 -9.55 -6.11
N THR A 111 4.61 -8.26 -6.43
CA THR A 111 4.35 -7.84 -7.82
C THR A 111 5.60 -8.04 -8.67
N VAL A 112 5.45 -8.57 -9.89
CA VAL A 112 6.52 -8.70 -10.87
C VAL A 112 6.20 -7.84 -12.08
N VAL A 113 7.06 -6.86 -12.38
CA VAL A 113 6.94 -5.99 -13.56
C VAL A 113 7.52 -6.68 -14.79
N LYS A 114 7.00 -6.36 -15.98
CA LYS A 114 7.53 -6.91 -17.23
C LYS A 114 8.96 -6.41 -17.49
N PRO A 115 9.81 -7.22 -18.15
CA PRO A 115 11.13 -6.76 -18.57
C PRO A 115 11.01 -5.70 -19.69
N GLY A 116 12.05 -4.87 -19.85
CA GLY A 116 12.13 -3.90 -20.95
C GLY A 116 11.38 -2.59 -20.74
N LEU A 117 10.80 -2.37 -19.54
CA LEU A 117 10.21 -1.08 -19.18
C LEU A 117 11.30 -0.01 -19.02
N PRO A 118 10.98 1.27 -19.30
CA PRO A 118 11.88 2.40 -19.09
C PRO A 118 12.63 2.38 -17.76
N ALA A 119 13.93 2.65 -17.82
CA ALA A 119 14.77 2.72 -16.63
C ALA A 119 14.28 3.83 -15.69
N GLY A 120 14.20 3.53 -14.39
CA GLY A 120 13.70 4.46 -13.39
C GLY A 120 12.18 4.61 -13.38
N GLN A 121 11.43 3.89 -14.24
CA GLN A 121 9.99 3.79 -14.10
C GLN A 121 9.64 3.16 -12.75
N LYS A 122 8.58 3.70 -12.18
CA LYS A 122 8.27 3.60 -10.76
C LYS A 122 6.76 3.48 -10.52
N TYR A 123 5.96 3.88 -11.50
CA TYR A 123 4.53 3.68 -11.60
C TYR A 123 4.24 2.77 -12.80
N PHE A 124 3.36 1.79 -12.61
CA PHE A 124 3.08 0.73 -13.57
C PHE A 124 1.58 0.54 -13.74
N THR A 125 1.12 0.52 -14.98
CA THR A 125 -0.24 0.10 -15.34
C THR A 125 -0.35 -1.42 -15.27
N LEU A 126 -1.59 -1.94 -15.24
CA LEU A 126 -1.82 -3.39 -15.15
C LEU A 126 -1.23 -4.15 -16.35
N SER A 127 -1.15 -3.54 -17.53
CA SER A 127 -0.58 -4.16 -18.72
C SER A 127 0.95 -4.28 -18.65
N GLU A 128 1.61 -3.54 -17.75
CA GLU A 128 3.05 -3.57 -17.50
C GLU A 128 3.44 -4.57 -16.40
N LEU A 129 2.46 -5.21 -15.76
CA LEU A 129 2.69 -6.26 -14.76
C LEU A 129 2.75 -7.64 -15.43
N ALA A 130 3.78 -8.42 -15.10
CA ALA A 130 3.88 -9.83 -15.45
C ALA A 130 3.11 -10.70 -14.43
N GLN A 131 3.17 -10.34 -13.16
CA GLN A 131 2.40 -10.97 -12.08
C GLN A 131 1.88 -9.89 -11.11
N ARG A 132 0.62 -10.02 -10.70
CA ARG A 132 -0.04 -9.04 -9.82
C ARG A 132 0.35 -9.18 -8.34
N GLY A 133 0.99 -10.28 -7.94
CA GLY A 133 1.23 -10.54 -6.52
C GLY A 133 -0.06 -10.69 -5.72
N GLN A 134 0.05 -10.52 -4.40
CA GLN A 134 -1.05 -10.70 -3.44
C GLN A 134 -1.49 -9.35 -2.86
N LEU A 135 -2.81 -9.12 -2.78
CA LEU A 135 -3.37 -7.99 -2.03
C LEU A 135 -3.18 -8.25 -0.53
N LEU A 136 -2.43 -7.38 0.13
CA LEU A 136 -2.07 -7.46 1.54
C LEU A 136 -3.00 -6.60 2.42
N ALA A 137 -3.30 -5.38 1.97
CA ALA A 137 -4.16 -4.44 2.68
C ALA A 137 -4.99 -3.65 1.66
N LEU A 138 -6.22 -3.30 2.04
CA LEU A 138 -7.19 -2.56 1.25
C LEU A 138 -7.77 -1.44 2.12
N GLU A 139 -7.93 -0.26 1.54
CA GLU A 139 -8.65 0.85 2.16
C GLU A 139 -9.53 1.53 1.10
N ARG A 140 -10.80 1.75 1.43
CA ARG A 140 -11.73 2.56 0.63
C ARG A 140 -11.74 3.97 1.21
N LEU A 141 -11.62 4.94 0.32
CA LEU A 141 -11.44 6.35 0.63
C LEU A 141 -12.61 7.15 0.04
N PRO A 142 -12.98 8.31 0.63
CA PRO A 142 -13.78 9.28 -0.08
C PRO A 142 -13.13 9.63 -1.42
N LYS A 143 -13.94 9.79 -2.47
CA LYS A 143 -13.44 10.12 -3.80
C LYS A 143 -12.53 11.36 -3.74
N PHE A 144 -11.37 11.25 -4.38
CA PHE A 144 -10.58 12.41 -4.78
C PHE A 144 -10.11 12.26 -6.22
N THR A 145 -9.95 13.39 -6.92
CA THR A 145 -9.44 13.42 -8.29
C THR A 145 -7.95 13.78 -8.26
N ARG A 146 -7.13 13.02 -8.98
CA ARG A 146 -5.69 13.27 -9.05
C ARG A 146 -5.37 14.60 -9.70
N ASN A 147 -4.73 15.46 -8.91
CA ASN A 147 -4.19 16.74 -9.34
C ASN A 147 -2.71 16.60 -9.70
N ALA A 148 -2.35 16.88 -10.95
CA ALA A 148 -0.98 16.83 -11.44
C ALA A 148 -0.06 17.92 -10.87
N ALA A 149 -0.57 18.85 -10.06
CA ALA A 149 0.24 19.81 -9.31
C ALA A 149 0.63 19.33 -7.91
N VAL A 150 0.13 18.16 -7.47
CA VAL A 150 0.34 17.63 -6.11
C VAL A 150 0.86 16.21 -6.14
N ARG A 151 1.93 15.97 -5.38
CA ARG A 151 2.41 14.62 -5.06
C ARG A 151 1.59 14.08 -3.90
N GLN A 152 0.91 12.96 -4.11
CA GLN A 152 0.12 12.31 -3.09
C GLN A 152 1.00 11.30 -2.35
N THR A 153 1.02 11.41 -1.03
CA THR A 153 1.70 10.45 -0.15
C THR A 153 0.67 9.60 0.57
N PHE A 154 0.95 8.30 0.68
CA PHE A 154 0.22 7.37 1.52
C PHE A 154 1.18 6.69 2.49
N GLU A 155 0.75 6.58 3.74
CA GLU A 155 1.52 6.01 4.83
C GLU A 155 0.66 5.00 5.58
N PHE A 156 1.22 3.81 5.81
CA PHE A 156 0.55 2.72 6.51
C PHE A 156 1.46 2.16 7.58
N VAL A 157 0.87 1.64 8.66
CA VAL A 157 1.52 0.66 9.52
C VAL A 157 0.69 -0.61 9.48
N ILE A 158 1.30 -1.70 8.99
CA ILE A 158 0.68 -3.03 8.94
C ILE A 158 1.20 -3.86 10.12
N THR A 159 0.28 -4.39 10.92
CA THR A 159 0.57 -5.26 12.06
C THR A 159 0.30 -6.72 11.70
N PHE A 160 1.29 -7.58 11.92
CA PHE A 160 1.22 -9.04 11.76
C PHE A 160 1.08 -9.72 13.12
#